data_AF-A0A7L0X5I0-F1
#
_entry.id   AF-A0A7L0X5I0-F1
#
_cell.length_a   1.000
_cell.length_b   1.000
_cell.length_c   1.000
_cell.angle_alpha   90.00
_cell.angle_beta   90.00
_cell.angle_gamma   90.00
#
_symmetry.space_group_name_H-M   'P 1'
#
loop_
_entity.id
_entity.type
_entity.pdbx_description
1 polymer ?
#
loop_
_entity_poly.entity_id
_entity_poly.type
_entity_poly.pdbx_seq_one_letter_code
_entity_poly.pdbx_strand_id
1 'polypeptide(L)'
;LILVGGFVQLLAGFLAFRKYDHLGGAAFLTFSALWSSYGATRIICAGPVSGHLLNIGAGNTEGFTAGSVAFLVLNAFLIILASSFNVVLLCVTLAMELLSVCFLLFTLENLPLPFEIVVLSIFSILCFYGATASLANCMFGKDLLMMGPPLFTAGSSKKDPQDPPPCVCPKSHCTSGLRTIAELLNTGAVCGVPTDTVYALAASCKHPQAIEKVYRIKDRPQEKPICIFISNLDQLRAAAPPISPLLWEFMENVYPGGIGCIIQKGEWLKKLGVGAGYSRVGTQDSIMIRVPDLTVLVHLIDMTGPLAITSANPSGEVDSTHHDMVISRLGHKLEGVLCDGESDEVVASTVVNCTKIDEGGITIVREGCIPAGKVMQIFERVKNR
;
A
#
# COMPACT_ATOMS: atom_id res chain seq x y z
N LEU A 1 -1.96 35.18 13.61
CA LEU A 1 -1.55 34.29 12.49
C LEU A 1 -0.72 33.09 12.95
N ILE A 2 0.27 33.27 13.85
CA ILE A 2 1.21 32.20 14.25
C ILE A 2 0.49 30.95 14.79
N LEU A 3 -0.37 31.09 15.81
CA LEU A 3 -1.12 29.94 16.37
C LEU A 3 -2.04 29.22 15.36
N VAL A 4 -2.57 29.97 14.38
CA VAL A 4 -3.46 29.41 13.34
C VAL A 4 -2.68 28.50 12.38
N GLY A 5 -1.46 28.89 12.00
CA GLY A 5 -0.58 28.06 11.16
C GLY A 5 -0.17 26.76 11.84
N GLY A 6 0.10 26.79 13.15
CA GLY A 6 0.44 25.60 13.93
C GLY A 6 -0.73 24.61 13.99
N PHE A 7 -1.94 25.12 14.24
CA PHE A 7 -3.15 24.29 14.24
C PHE A 7 -3.43 23.62 12.89
N VAL A 8 -3.22 24.33 11.77
CA VAL A 8 -3.37 23.76 10.43
C VAL A 8 -2.35 22.65 10.15
N GLN A 9 -1.10 22.83 10.59
CA GLN A 9 -0.07 21.78 10.48
C GLN A 9 -0.39 20.57 11.38
N LEU A 10 -0.93 20.79 12.57
CA LEU A 10 -1.38 19.72 13.46
C LEU A 10 -2.43 18.83 12.78
N LEU A 11 -3.43 19.45 12.16
CA LEU A 11 -4.48 18.75 11.41
C LEU A 11 -3.92 17.99 10.20
N ALA A 12 -3.00 18.60 9.44
CA ALA A 12 -2.33 17.93 8.33
C ALA A 12 -1.53 16.70 8.79
N GLY A 13 -0.85 16.80 9.94
CA GLY A 13 -0.08 15.69 10.52
C GLY A 13 -0.95 14.48 10.86
N PHE A 14 -2.08 14.70 11.55
CA PHE A 14 -3.02 13.62 11.88
C PHE A 14 -3.65 12.96 10.63
N LEU A 15 -3.91 13.74 9.58
CA LEU A 15 -4.45 13.22 8.32
C LEU A 15 -3.43 12.37 7.56
N ALA A 16 -2.14 12.75 7.58
CA ALA A 16 -1.08 11.97 6.94
C ALA A 16 -0.87 10.59 7.61
N PHE A 17 -0.92 10.53 8.96
CA PHE A 17 -0.85 9.26 9.69
C PHE A 17 -1.97 8.27 9.31
N ARG A 18 -3.15 8.77 8.95
CA ARG A 18 -4.30 7.93 8.58
C ARG A 18 -4.09 7.17 7.25
N LYS A 19 -3.17 7.61 6.39
CA LYS A 19 -2.81 6.94 5.12
C LYS A 19 -1.45 6.23 5.16
N TYR A 20 -0.92 5.93 6.36
CA TYR A 20 0.38 5.30 6.55
C TYR A 20 1.60 6.14 6.08
N ASP A 21 1.41 7.44 5.80
CA ASP A 21 2.51 8.38 5.64
C ASP A 21 2.99 8.85 7.02
N HIS A 22 3.65 7.94 7.73
CA HIS A 22 4.13 8.16 9.09
C HIS A 22 5.14 9.30 9.16
N LEU A 23 5.92 9.51 8.10
CA LEU A 23 6.98 10.50 8.09
C LEU A 23 6.45 11.90 7.78
N GLY A 24 5.59 12.05 6.78
CA GLY A 24 4.90 13.31 6.53
C GLY A 24 4.09 13.75 7.75
N GLY A 25 3.38 12.80 8.37
CA GLY A 25 2.65 13.02 9.61
C GLY A 25 3.54 13.51 10.77
N ALA A 26 4.66 12.82 11.01
CA ALA A 26 5.62 13.21 12.05
C ALA A 26 6.21 14.60 11.80
N ALA A 27 6.59 14.90 10.55
CA ALA A 27 7.14 16.19 10.18
C ALA A 27 6.15 17.34 10.48
N PHE A 28 4.90 17.23 10.03
CA PHE A 28 3.88 18.25 10.30
C PHE A 28 3.57 18.44 11.80
N LEU A 29 3.58 17.37 12.60
CA LEU A 29 3.41 17.48 14.05
C LEU A 29 4.60 18.18 14.72
N THR A 30 5.84 17.85 14.33
CA THR A 30 7.04 18.52 14.83
C THR A 30 7.04 20.00 14.48
N PHE A 31 6.61 20.36 13.27
CA PHE A 31 6.47 21.74 12.83
C PHE A 31 5.39 22.50 13.58
N SER A 32 4.24 21.88 13.84
CA SER A 32 3.17 22.47 14.67
C SER A 32 3.67 22.77 16.09
N ALA A 33 4.40 21.84 16.71
CA ALA A 33 4.95 22.01 18.05
C ALA A 33 5.95 23.17 18.11
N LEU A 34 6.86 23.25 17.14
CA LEU A 34 7.83 24.35 17.03
C LEU A 34 7.13 25.70 16.87
N TRP A 35 6.18 25.78 15.95
CA TRP A 35 5.49 27.02 15.62
C TRP A 35 4.62 27.54 16.79
N SER A 36 4.03 26.61 17.54
CA SER A 36 3.30 26.92 18.79
C SER A 36 4.24 27.38 19.89
N SER A 37 5.41 26.77 20.04
CA SER A 37 6.44 27.16 21.02
C SER A 37 7.07 28.52 20.71
N TYR A 38 7.39 28.81 19.44
CA TYR A 38 7.90 30.10 18.98
C TYR A 38 6.87 31.23 19.22
N GLY A 39 5.62 30.98 18.82
CA GLY A 39 4.52 31.92 19.04
C GLY A 39 4.25 32.20 20.51
N ALA A 40 4.24 31.16 21.35
CA ALA A 40 4.07 31.31 22.79
C ALA A 40 5.20 32.11 23.43
N THR A 41 6.46 31.80 23.09
CA THR A 41 7.64 32.53 23.61
C THR A 41 7.57 34.02 23.26
N ARG A 42 7.16 34.38 22.04
CA ARG A 42 7.01 35.80 21.65
C ARG A 42 5.86 36.51 22.38
N ILE A 43 4.72 35.84 22.59
CA ILE A 43 3.61 36.42 23.34
C ILE A 43 4.00 36.63 24.81
N ILE A 44 4.70 35.66 25.40
CA ILE A 44 5.17 35.71 26.80
C ILE A 44 6.23 36.81 26.99
N CYS A 45 7.19 36.93 26.07
CA CYS A 45 8.27 37.93 26.15
C CYS A 45 7.83 39.35 25.73
N ALA A 46 6.78 39.51 24.90
CA ALA A 46 6.30 40.82 24.46
C ALA A 46 5.20 41.44 25.35
N GLY A 47 4.60 40.67 26.27
CA GLY A 47 3.50 41.13 27.12
C GLY A 47 3.97 41.75 28.44
N PRO A 48 3.56 42.99 28.80
CA PRO A 48 3.99 43.66 30.04
C PRO A 48 3.52 42.96 31.34
N VAL A 49 2.56 42.03 31.24
CA VAL A 49 1.96 41.31 32.39
C VAL A 49 2.49 39.87 32.53
N SER A 50 3.03 39.27 31.46
CA SER A 50 3.35 37.83 31.42
C SER A 50 4.81 37.51 31.75
N GLY A 51 5.76 38.39 31.43
CA GLY A 51 7.18 38.17 31.76
C GLY A 51 7.46 38.10 33.26
N HIS A 52 6.67 38.81 34.07
CA HIS A 52 6.88 38.88 35.52
C HIS A 52 6.32 37.67 36.28
N LEU A 53 5.33 36.96 35.72
CA LEU A 53 4.62 35.85 36.37
C LEU A 53 5.34 34.49 36.23
N LEU A 54 6.25 34.35 35.25
CA LEU A 54 6.97 33.11 34.95
C LEU A 54 8.45 33.12 35.36
N ASN A 55 8.94 34.20 35.96
CA ASN A 55 10.33 34.37 36.41
C ASN A 55 11.38 34.01 35.32
N ILE A 56 11.07 34.27 34.04
CA ILE A 56 11.99 34.06 32.92
C ILE A 56 12.84 35.33 32.80
N GLY A 57 13.82 35.47 33.68
CA GLY A 57 14.85 36.52 33.60
C GLY A 57 15.93 36.19 32.58
N ALA A 58 16.79 37.16 32.26
CA ALA A 58 17.89 37.12 31.29
C ALA A 58 18.97 36.02 31.52
N GLY A 59 18.79 35.11 32.48
CA GLY A 59 19.58 33.88 32.65
C GLY A 59 19.02 32.64 31.95
N ASN A 60 17.78 32.69 31.42
CA ASN A 60 17.19 31.58 30.66
C ASN A 60 17.45 31.65 29.15
N THR A 61 18.05 32.73 28.65
CA THR A 61 18.43 32.91 27.23
C THR A 61 19.42 31.84 26.76
N GLU A 62 20.28 31.32 27.64
CA GLU A 62 21.19 30.20 27.33
C GLU A 62 20.42 28.90 27.03
N GLY A 63 19.35 28.62 27.78
CA GLY A 63 18.49 27.45 27.55
C GLY A 63 17.71 27.54 26.23
N PHE A 64 17.17 28.72 25.91
CA PHE A 64 16.51 28.95 24.61
C PHE A 64 17.50 28.90 23.44
N THR A 65 18.72 29.41 23.62
CA THR A 65 19.79 29.37 22.61
C THR A 65 20.24 27.92 22.37
N ALA A 66 20.51 27.15 23.43
CA ALA A 66 20.85 25.74 23.33
C ALA A 66 19.74 24.91 22.67
N GLY A 67 18.48 25.17 23.02
CA GLY A 67 17.32 24.53 22.38
C GLY A 67 17.21 24.85 20.89
N SER A 68 17.49 26.11 20.50
CA SER A 68 17.48 26.54 19.10
C SER A 68 18.58 25.86 18.28
N VAL A 69 19.78 25.73 18.84
CA VAL A 69 20.90 25.01 18.20
C VAL A 69 20.60 23.53 18.02
N ALA A 70 20.05 22.86 19.04
CA ALA A 70 19.64 21.46 18.93
C ALA A 70 18.58 21.26 17.84
N PHE A 71 17.66 22.21 17.70
CA PHE A 71 16.61 22.15 16.70
C PHE A 71 17.15 22.36 15.27
N LEU A 72 18.10 23.27 15.06
CA LEU A 72 18.79 23.41 13.77
C LEU A 72 19.43 22.10 13.31
N VAL A 73 20.11 21.40 14.23
CA VAL A 73 20.73 20.10 13.92
C VAL A 73 19.66 19.05 13.54
N LEU A 74 18.55 18.99 14.28
CA LEU A 74 17.46 18.06 13.98
C LEU A 74 16.78 18.39 12.63
N ASN A 75 16.54 19.67 12.36
CA ASN A 75 15.85 20.10 11.14
C ASN A 75 16.76 19.97 9.91
N ALA A 76 18.07 20.16 10.04
CA ALA A 76 19.04 19.82 9.00
C ALA A 76 18.99 18.33 8.62
N PHE A 77 18.81 17.43 9.59
CA PHE A 77 18.56 16.02 9.32
C PHE A 77 17.23 15.79 8.59
N LEU A 78 16.16 16.50 8.99
CA LEU A 78 14.87 16.43 8.30
C LEU A 78 14.92 16.97 6.87
N ILE A 79 15.78 17.96 6.55
CA ILE A 79 16.00 18.44 5.18
C ILE A 79 16.59 17.33 4.31
N ILE A 80 17.61 16.62 4.81
CA ILE A 80 18.22 15.49 4.10
C ILE A 80 17.16 14.43 3.83
N LEU A 81 16.34 14.10 4.82
CA LEU A 81 15.29 13.12 4.66
C LEU A 81 14.21 13.59 3.66
N ALA A 82 13.70 14.81 3.83
CA ALA A 82 12.69 15.43 2.96
C ALA A 82 13.10 15.49 1.49
N SER A 83 14.40 15.69 1.22
CA SER A 83 14.95 15.70 -0.13
C SER A 83 14.74 14.40 -0.91
N SER A 84 14.46 13.30 -0.19
CA SER A 84 14.19 11.98 -0.77
C SER A 84 12.71 11.68 -1.03
N PHE A 85 11.78 12.56 -0.62
CA PHE A 85 10.33 12.32 -0.73
C PHE A 85 9.67 13.20 -1.80
N ASN A 86 9.61 14.51 -1.58
CA ASN A 86 9.01 15.45 -2.52
C ASN A 86 9.56 16.87 -2.34
N VAL A 87 9.49 17.65 -3.42
CA VAL A 87 10.04 19.02 -3.44
C VAL A 87 9.31 19.96 -2.50
N VAL A 88 8.00 19.81 -2.31
CA VAL A 88 7.23 20.68 -1.39
C VAL A 88 7.68 20.49 0.06
N LEU A 89 7.85 19.25 0.51
CA LEU A 89 8.35 18.93 1.84
C LEU A 89 9.77 19.46 2.05
N LEU A 90 10.63 19.34 1.03
CA LEU A 90 11.96 19.93 1.03
C LEU A 90 11.92 21.47 1.16
N CYS A 91 11.06 22.14 0.40
CA CYS A 91 10.91 23.59 0.49
C CYS A 91 10.38 24.03 1.88
N VAL A 92 9.44 23.28 2.46
CA VAL A 92 8.90 23.55 3.80
C VAL A 92 9.98 23.35 4.87
N THR A 93 10.78 22.29 4.80
CA THR A 93 11.86 22.02 5.78
C THR A 93 13.03 23.01 5.66
N LEU A 94 13.37 23.45 4.44
CA LEU A 94 14.34 24.53 4.20
C LEU A 94 13.87 25.88 4.75
N ALA A 95 12.58 26.21 4.56
CA ALA A 95 12.01 27.43 5.13
C ALA A 95 11.97 27.36 6.67
N MET A 96 11.75 26.19 7.26
CA MET A 96 11.87 25.98 8.71
C MET A 96 13.29 26.17 9.25
N GLU A 97 14.31 25.80 8.48
CA GLU A 97 15.69 26.01 8.88
C GLU A 97 15.99 27.51 8.97
N LEU A 98 15.57 28.28 7.97
CA LEU A 98 15.69 29.74 7.97
C LEU A 98 14.97 30.39 9.15
N LEU A 99 13.79 29.88 9.51
CA LEU A 99 13.06 30.35 10.69
C LEU A 99 13.77 30.01 12.01
N SER A 100 14.38 28.84 12.09
CA SER A 100 15.15 28.42 13.26
C SER A 100 16.39 29.30 13.44
N VAL A 101 17.02 29.71 12.33
CA VAL A 101 18.08 30.72 12.32
C VAL A 101 17.55 32.09 12.78
N CYS A 102 16.36 32.52 12.31
CA CYS A 102 15.74 33.75 12.82
C CYS A 102 15.47 33.69 14.33
N PHE A 103 15.02 32.55 14.85
CA PHE A 103 14.79 32.37 16.28
C PHE A 103 16.09 32.43 17.09
N LEU A 104 17.16 31.80 16.60
CA LEU A 104 18.48 31.89 17.20
C LEU A 104 19.02 33.34 17.20
N LEU A 105 18.86 34.07 16.09
CA LEU A 105 19.25 35.48 16.03
C LEU A 105 18.41 36.35 16.97
N PHE A 106 17.14 36.00 17.20
CA PHE A 106 16.29 36.66 18.18
C PHE A 106 16.79 36.41 19.62
N THR A 107 17.19 35.19 19.98
CA THR A 107 17.74 34.91 21.32
C THR A 107 19.09 35.58 21.55
N LEU A 108 19.83 35.88 20.48
CA LEU A 108 21.09 36.62 20.51
C LEU A 108 20.91 38.14 20.35
N GLU A 109 19.68 38.65 20.35
CA GLU A 109 19.36 40.08 20.17
C GLU A 109 19.90 40.72 18.88
N ASN A 110 20.19 39.90 17.85
CA ASN A 110 20.85 40.29 16.61
C ASN A 110 19.95 40.14 15.36
N LEU A 111 18.62 40.05 15.53
CA LEU A 111 17.70 39.79 14.42
C LEU A 111 17.28 41.08 13.69
N PRO A 112 17.62 41.25 12.40
CA PRO A 112 17.05 42.32 11.60
C PRO A 112 15.57 42.08 11.30
N LEU A 113 14.69 42.98 11.77
CA LEU A 113 13.25 42.98 11.50
C LEU A 113 12.84 42.79 10.02
N PRO A 114 13.46 43.45 9.02
CA PRO A 114 13.05 43.25 7.62
C PRO A 114 13.33 41.83 7.12
N PHE A 115 14.39 41.18 7.62
CA PHE A 115 14.70 39.79 7.28
C PHE A 115 13.67 38.83 7.88
N GLU A 116 13.30 39.03 9.14
CA GLU A 116 12.26 38.23 9.83
C GLU A 116 10.94 38.24 9.07
N ILE A 117 10.46 39.42 8.65
CA ILE A 117 9.20 39.58 7.92
C ILE A 117 9.22 38.81 6.59
N VAL A 118 10.33 38.86 5.85
CA VAL A 118 10.48 38.15 4.57
C VAL A 118 10.44 36.64 4.78
N VAL A 119 11.20 36.12 5.75
CA VAL A 119 11.25 34.67 6.05
C VAL A 119 9.89 34.16 6.50
N LEU A 120 9.19 34.88 7.39
CA LEU A 120 7.84 34.54 7.85
C LEU A 120 6.81 34.53 6.70
N SER A 121 6.93 35.45 5.75
CA SER A 121 6.04 35.55 4.59
C SER A 121 6.23 34.36 3.63
N ILE A 122 7.48 34.03 3.31
CA ILE A 122 7.82 32.88 2.47
C ILE A 122 7.33 31.58 3.11
N PHE A 123 7.61 31.39 4.39
CA PHE A 123 7.19 30.19 5.11
C PHE A 123 5.65 30.04 5.17
N SER A 124 4.92 31.13 5.39
CA SER A 124 3.46 31.13 5.43
C SER A 124 2.85 30.69 4.09
N ILE A 125 3.41 31.18 2.97
CA ILE A 125 2.98 30.81 1.62
C ILE A 125 3.24 29.32 1.36
N LEU A 126 4.45 28.83 1.68
CA LEU A 126 4.82 27.43 1.49
C LEU A 126 3.97 26.49 2.33
N CYS A 127 3.70 26.83 3.59
CA CYS A 127 2.83 26.04 4.46
C CYS A 127 1.38 26.04 3.98
N PHE A 128 0.88 27.18 3.51
CA PHE A 128 -0.47 27.27 2.97
C PHE A 128 -0.61 26.39 1.71
N TYR A 129 0.37 26.45 0.80
CA TYR A 129 0.42 25.59 -0.37
C TYR A 129 0.53 24.10 0.01
N GLY A 130 1.47 23.73 0.89
CA GLY A 130 1.66 22.35 1.32
C GLY A 130 0.43 21.76 2.00
N ALA A 131 -0.22 22.54 2.87
CA ALA A 131 -1.46 22.13 3.54
C ALA A 131 -2.63 21.98 2.56
N THR A 132 -2.81 22.93 1.63
CA THR A 132 -3.89 22.86 0.63
C THR A 132 -3.66 21.74 -0.39
N ALA A 133 -2.41 21.52 -0.83
CA ALA A 133 -2.02 20.41 -1.69
C ALA A 133 -2.25 19.06 -1.01
N SER A 134 -1.81 18.93 0.25
CA SER A 134 -2.04 17.72 1.05
C SER A 134 -3.53 17.47 1.27
N LEU A 135 -4.32 18.50 1.55
CA LEU A 135 -5.77 18.38 1.75
C LEU A 135 -6.49 17.98 0.45
N ALA A 136 -6.19 18.65 -0.66
CA ALA A 136 -6.80 18.37 -1.96
C ALA A 136 -6.47 16.95 -2.44
N ASN A 137 -5.20 16.55 -2.38
CA ASN A 137 -4.79 15.21 -2.79
C ASN A 137 -5.39 14.14 -1.86
N CYS A 138 -5.59 14.46 -0.57
CA CYS A 138 -6.27 13.58 0.38
C CYS A 138 -7.77 13.42 0.07
N MET A 139 -8.49 14.52 -0.16
CA MET A 139 -9.94 14.51 -0.39
C MET A 139 -10.34 13.85 -1.72
N PHE A 140 -9.53 14.02 -2.76
CA PHE A 140 -9.90 13.59 -4.11
C PHE A 140 -9.20 12.31 -4.58
N GLY A 141 -8.28 11.75 -3.79
CA GLY A 141 -7.60 10.48 -4.10
C GLY A 141 -6.78 10.50 -5.39
N LYS A 142 -6.42 11.69 -5.88
CA LYS A 142 -5.63 11.95 -7.08
C LYS A 142 -4.66 13.09 -6.79
N ASP A 143 -3.51 13.11 -7.44
CA ASP A 143 -2.53 14.20 -7.35
C ASP A 143 -3.03 15.45 -8.09
N LEU A 144 -4.06 16.10 -7.53
CA LEU A 144 -4.69 17.29 -8.11
C LEU A 144 -3.75 18.50 -8.07
N LEU A 145 -2.95 18.60 -7.00
CA LEU A 145 -1.93 19.63 -6.82
C LEU A 145 -0.54 18.98 -6.80
N MET A 146 0.34 19.50 -7.66
CA MET A 146 1.67 18.95 -7.88
C MET A 146 2.55 19.17 -6.64
N MET A 147 2.95 18.08 -5.97
CA MET A 147 3.95 18.13 -4.88
C MET A 147 5.40 18.06 -5.39
N GLY A 148 5.58 17.78 -6.67
CA GLY A 148 6.88 17.66 -7.33
C GLY A 148 7.61 16.35 -7.00
N PRO A 149 8.48 15.87 -7.90
CA PRO A 149 9.26 14.65 -7.67
C PRO A 149 10.30 14.85 -6.55
N PRO A 150 10.81 13.77 -5.93
CA PRO A 150 11.93 13.87 -4.98
C PRO A 150 13.20 14.41 -5.67
N LEU A 151 14.00 15.18 -4.92
CA LEU A 151 15.24 15.78 -5.44
C LEU A 151 16.38 14.76 -5.52
N PHE A 152 16.41 13.85 -4.55
CA PHE A 152 17.21 12.64 -4.58
C PHE A 152 16.27 11.46 -4.69
N THR A 153 16.29 10.77 -5.83
CA THR A 153 15.70 9.45 -5.91
C THR A 153 16.60 8.53 -5.09
N ALA A 154 16.29 8.33 -3.80
CA ALA A 154 16.84 7.21 -3.05
C ALA A 154 16.57 5.97 -3.89
N GLY A 155 17.64 5.33 -4.37
CA GLY A 155 17.59 4.47 -5.54
C GLY A 155 16.44 3.46 -5.51
N SER A 156 15.34 3.78 -6.21
CA SER A 156 14.90 2.84 -7.23
C SER A 156 16.13 2.68 -8.09
N SER A 157 16.71 1.48 -8.05
CA SER A 157 17.77 1.09 -8.95
C SER A 157 17.28 1.41 -10.36
N LYS A 158 17.65 2.59 -10.88
CA LYS A 158 17.88 2.77 -12.30
C LYS A 158 19.04 1.83 -12.59
N LYS A 159 18.71 0.55 -12.75
CA LYS A 159 19.59 -0.39 -13.41
C LYS A 159 19.97 0.27 -14.73
N ASP A 160 21.26 0.29 -14.99
CA ASP A 160 21.81 0.57 -16.31
C ASP A 160 20.94 -0.16 -17.36
N PRO A 161 20.55 0.48 -18.48
CA PRO A 161 19.75 -0.17 -19.52
C PRO A 161 20.41 -1.39 -20.19
N GLN A 162 21.56 -1.83 -19.71
CA GLN A 162 22.42 -2.84 -20.34
C GLN A 162 22.27 -4.25 -19.75
N ASP A 163 21.68 -4.43 -18.57
CA ASP A 163 21.35 -5.77 -18.09
C ASP A 163 19.93 -6.16 -18.53
N PRO A 164 19.75 -7.24 -19.31
CA PRO A 164 18.41 -7.71 -19.65
C PRO A 164 17.64 -8.02 -18.35
N PRO A 165 16.33 -7.76 -18.32
CA PRO A 165 15.52 -8.07 -17.15
C PRO A 165 15.66 -9.56 -16.82
N PRO A 166 15.63 -9.93 -15.53
CA PRO A 166 15.87 -11.32 -15.10
C PRO A 166 14.83 -12.30 -15.66
N CYS A 167 13.69 -11.78 -16.14
CA CYS A 167 12.59 -12.52 -16.73
C CYS A 167 11.85 -11.65 -17.78
N VAL A 168 10.94 -12.26 -18.53
CA VAL A 168 10.14 -11.56 -19.56
C VAL A 168 9.10 -10.65 -18.89
N CYS A 169 9.14 -9.34 -19.16
CA CYS A 169 8.31 -8.34 -18.46
C CYS A 169 7.39 -7.57 -19.44
N PRO A 170 6.35 -8.21 -20.02
CA PRO A 170 5.46 -7.55 -20.94
C PRO A 170 4.41 -6.69 -20.22
N LYS A 171 3.87 -5.69 -20.91
CA LYS A 171 2.80 -4.83 -20.38
C LYS A 171 1.42 -5.49 -20.51
N SER A 172 0.60 -5.37 -19.46
CA SER A 172 -0.78 -5.88 -19.35
C SER A 172 -1.74 -5.37 -20.42
N HIS A 173 -1.64 -4.09 -20.77
CA HIS A 173 -2.54 -3.42 -21.72
C HIS A 173 -2.26 -3.76 -23.19
N CYS A 174 -1.27 -4.62 -23.47
CA CYS A 174 -0.96 -5.10 -24.80
C CYS A 174 -1.43 -6.56 -24.94
N THR A 175 -2.27 -6.85 -25.95
CA THR A 175 -2.71 -8.22 -26.24
C THR A 175 -1.53 -9.18 -26.48
N SER A 176 -0.46 -8.70 -27.11
CA SER A 176 0.78 -9.47 -27.29
C SER A 176 1.41 -9.85 -25.95
N GLY A 177 1.45 -8.93 -25.00
CA GLY A 177 2.00 -9.17 -23.67
C GLY A 177 1.21 -10.21 -22.89
N LEU A 178 -0.11 -10.12 -22.96
CA LEU A 178 -1.00 -11.09 -22.33
C LEU A 178 -0.85 -12.49 -22.94
N ARG A 179 -0.72 -12.57 -24.28
CA ARG A 179 -0.46 -13.84 -25.00
C ARG A 179 0.89 -14.44 -24.62
N THR A 180 1.94 -13.63 -24.50
CA THR A 180 3.26 -14.10 -24.05
C THR A 180 3.19 -14.77 -22.69
N ILE A 181 2.51 -14.15 -21.71
CA ILE A 181 2.36 -14.76 -20.38
C ILE A 181 1.47 -16.01 -20.43
N ALA A 182 0.39 -16.00 -21.23
CA ALA A 182 -0.46 -17.17 -21.40
C ALA A 182 0.32 -18.37 -21.99
N GLU A 183 1.18 -18.14 -22.98
CA GLU A 183 2.06 -19.15 -23.57
C GLU A 183 3.06 -19.71 -22.55
N LEU A 184 3.68 -18.84 -21.74
CA LEU A 184 4.56 -19.27 -20.64
C LEU A 184 3.80 -20.17 -19.65
N LEU A 185 2.63 -19.75 -19.19
CA LEU A 185 1.80 -20.55 -18.28
C LEU A 185 1.37 -21.89 -18.90
N ASN A 186 1.01 -21.89 -20.19
CA ASN A 186 0.62 -23.09 -20.94
C ASN A 186 1.79 -24.04 -21.24
N THR A 187 3.04 -23.58 -21.13
CA THR A 187 4.24 -24.42 -21.26
C THR A 187 4.81 -24.86 -19.90
N GLY A 188 4.10 -24.58 -18.80
CA GLY A 188 4.47 -25.01 -17.45
C GLY A 188 5.42 -24.08 -16.72
N ALA A 189 5.53 -22.82 -17.17
CA ALA A 189 6.28 -21.79 -16.45
C ALA A 189 5.52 -21.26 -15.23
N VAL A 190 6.25 -20.54 -14.36
CA VAL A 190 5.66 -19.76 -13.26
C VAL A 190 5.83 -18.29 -13.56
N CYS A 191 4.72 -17.55 -13.55
CA CYS A 191 4.71 -16.12 -13.86
C CYS A 191 4.19 -15.29 -12.68
N GLY A 192 4.73 -14.08 -12.52
CA GLY A 192 4.10 -13.04 -11.72
C GLY A 192 2.95 -12.41 -12.48
N VAL A 193 1.79 -12.27 -11.85
CA VAL A 193 0.59 -11.69 -12.46
C VAL A 193 -0.05 -10.66 -11.51
N PRO A 194 -0.63 -9.58 -12.05
CA PRO A 194 -1.41 -8.64 -11.25
C PRO A 194 -2.71 -9.29 -10.78
N THR A 195 -3.25 -8.80 -9.67
CA THR A 195 -4.62 -9.11 -9.22
C THR A 195 -5.28 -7.82 -8.73
N ASP A 196 -6.59 -7.85 -8.54
CA ASP A 196 -7.39 -6.81 -7.85
C ASP A 196 -7.05 -6.66 -6.35
N THR A 197 -6.08 -7.44 -5.85
CA THR A 197 -5.62 -7.35 -4.46
C THR A 197 -4.12 -7.13 -4.37
N VAL A 198 -3.32 -8.18 -4.34
CA VAL A 198 -1.86 -8.10 -4.35
C VAL A 198 -1.33 -8.91 -5.53
N TYR A 199 -0.13 -8.61 -6.03
CA TYR A 199 0.47 -9.43 -7.08
C TYR A 199 0.61 -10.89 -6.63
N ALA A 200 0.52 -11.79 -7.60
CA ALA A 200 0.52 -13.21 -7.34
C ALA A 200 1.48 -13.98 -8.25
N LEU A 201 1.99 -15.11 -7.75
CA LEU A 201 2.58 -16.15 -8.58
C LEU A 201 1.46 -17.03 -9.11
N ALA A 202 1.47 -17.26 -10.41
CA ALA A 202 0.53 -18.12 -11.10
C ALA A 202 1.26 -19.26 -11.80
N ALA A 203 0.63 -20.44 -11.74
CA ALA A 203 0.97 -21.61 -12.53
C ALA A 203 -0.32 -22.19 -13.13
N SER A 204 -0.25 -22.70 -14.37
CA SER A 204 -1.40 -23.40 -14.94
C SER A 204 -1.67 -24.70 -14.18
N CYS A 205 -2.94 -24.95 -13.84
CA CYS A 205 -3.33 -26.20 -13.18
C CYS A 205 -3.05 -27.44 -14.06
N LYS A 206 -2.91 -27.28 -15.37
CA LYS A 206 -2.56 -28.35 -16.31
C LYS A 206 -1.17 -28.95 -16.06
N HIS A 207 -0.29 -28.22 -15.35
CA HIS A 207 1.11 -28.57 -15.16
C HIS A 207 1.46 -28.73 -13.67
N PRO A 208 1.37 -29.94 -13.10
CA PRO A 208 1.68 -30.19 -11.69
C PRO A 208 3.07 -29.74 -11.27
N GLN A 209 4.05 -29.90 -12.17
CA GLN A 209 5.45 -29.49 -11.93
C GLN A 209 5.59 -27.97 -11.77
N ALA A 210 4.76 -27.18 -12.46
CA ALA A 210 4.73 -25.73 -12.31
C ALA A 210 4.21 -25.33 -10.92
N ILE A 211 3.19 -26.04 -10.42
CA ILE A 211 2.65 -25.83 -9.07
C ILE A 211 3.70 -26.19 -8.00
N GLU A 212 4.42 -27.29 -8.18
CA GLU A 212 5.56 -27.65 -7.31
C GLU A 212 6.66 -26.58 -7.34
N LYS A 213 6.93 -26.01 -8.51
CA LYS A 213 7.88 -24.90 -8.66
C LYS A 213 7.43 -23.67 -7.88
N VAL A 214 6.13 -23.35 -7.83
CA VAL A 214 5.59 -22.27 -6.98
C VAL A 214 5.94 -22.51 -5.49
N TYR A 215 5.80 -23.74 -4.99
CA TYR A 215 6.21 -24.06 -3.61
C TYR A 215 7.71 -23.83 -3.40
N ARG A 216 8.55 -24.28 -4.34
CA ARG A 216 10.02 -24.13 -4.26
C ARG A 216 10.47 -22.67 -4.34
N ILE A 217 9.86 -21.87 -5.23
CA ILE A 217 10.20 -20.44 -5.40
C ILE A 217 9.99 -19.68 -4.10
N LYS A 218 8.87 -19.93 -3.43
CA LYS A 218 8.45 -19.24 -2.21
C LYS A 218 9.02 -19.82 -0.93
N ASP A 219 9.69 -20.97 -0.99
CA ASP A 219 10.00 -21.79 0.17
C ASP A 219 8.75 -22.00 1.04
N ARG A 220 7.65 -22.37 0.37
CA ARG A 220 6.33 -22.47 0.99
C ARG A 220 6.17 -23.86 1.61
N PRO A 221 5.78 -23.96 2.90
CA PRO A 221 5.42 -25.24 3.51
C PRO A 221 4.28 -25.92 2.75
N GLN A 222 4.36 -27.24 2.55
CA GLN A 222 3.31 -27.99 1.82
C GLN A 222 1.96 -27.97 2.56
N GLU A 223 1.98 -27.73 3.87
CA GLU A 223 0.81 -27.59 4.72
C GLU A 223 0.00 -26.33 4.41
N LYS A 224 0.57 -25.36 3.66
CA LYS A 224 -0.14 -24.15 3.21
C LYS A 224 -0.65 -24.37 1.79
N PRO A 225 -1.92 -24.76 1.59
CA PRO A 225 -2.41 -25.14 0.27
C PRO A 225 -2.37 -23.97 -0.72
N ILE A 226 -2.23 -24.29 -2.00
CA ILE A 226 -2.40 -23.34 -3.10
C ILE A 226 -3.88 -23.28 -3.48
N CYS A 227 -4.40 -22.06 -3.66
CA CYS A 227 -5.77 -21.82 -4.12
C CYS A 227 -5.84 -21.76 -5.64
N ILE A 228 -7.06 -21.78 -6.19
CA ILE A 228 -7.27 -21.62 -7.63
C ILE A 228 -8.12 -20.40 -7.91
N PHE A 229 -7.78 -19.67 -8.98
CA PHE A 229 -8.62 -18.60 -9.50
C PHE A 229 -9.26 -19.07 -10.81
N ILE A 230 -10.52 -18.69 -11.01
CA ILE A 230 -11.31 -18.94 -12.22
C ILE A 230 -11.82 -17.61 -12.78
N SER A 231 -12.22 -17.57 -14.05
CA SER A 231 -12.56 -16.31 -14.71
C SER A 231 -13.98 -15.82 -14.41
N ASN A 232 -14.92 -16.73 -14.17
CA ASN A 232 -16.30 -16.40 -13.84
C ASN A 232 -17.05 -17.57 -13.16
N LEU A 233 -18.23 -17.27 -12.63
CA LEU A 233 -19.09 -18.29 -12.00
C LEU A 233 -19.75 -19.23 -13.01
N ASP A 234 -19.90 -18.86 -14.28
CA ASP A 234 -20.48 -19.75 -15.30
C ASP A 234 -19.59 -20.97 -15.57
N GLN A 235 -18.27 -20.81 -15.53
CA GLN A 235 -17.32 -21.93 -15.55
C GLN A 235 -17.56 -22.89 -14.37
N LEU A 236 -17.79 -22.34 -13.17
CA LEU A 236 -18.09 -23.14 -12.00
C LEU A 236 -19.44 -23.86 -12.14
N ARG A 237 -20.47 -23.18 -12.67
CA ARG A 237 -21.79 -23.79 -12.93
C ARG A 237 -21.67 -24.95 -13.92
N ALA A 238 -20.89 -24.78 -14.99
CA ALA A 238 -20.64 -25.83 -15.97
C ALA A 238 -19.90 -27.05 -15.38
N ALA A 239 -19.01 -26.84 -14.41
CA ALA A 239 -18.34 -27.93 -13.69
C ALA A 239 -19.28 -28.70 -12.75
N ALA A 240 -20.41 -28.09 -12.37
CA ALA A 240 -21.46 -28.64 -11.51
C ALA A 240 -20.92 -29.23 -10.19
N PRO A 241 -20.26 -28.40 -9.33
CA PRO A 241 -19.85 -28.84 -8.01
C PRO A 241 -21.07 -29.15 -7.13
N PRO A 242 -20.96 -30.08 -6.16
CA PRO A 242 -22.02 -30.39 -5.21
C PRO A 242 -22.12 -29.30 -4.14
N ILE A 243 -22.53 -28.09 -4.52
CA ILE A 243 -22.73 -26.97 -3.60
C ILE A 243 -24.22 -26.62 -3.49
N SER A 244 -24.62 -26.19 -2.31
CA SER A 244 -26.02 -25.88 -2.00
C SER A 244 -26.49 -24.58 -2.66
N PRO A 245 -27.81 -24.37 -2.76
CA PRO A 245 -28.37 -23.09 -3.22
C PRO A 245 -27.88 -21.89 -2.40
N LEU A 246 -27.74 -22.06 -1.08
CA LEU A 246 -27.25 -21.01 -0.19
C LEU A 246 -25.80 -20.62 -0.53
N LEU A 247 -24.95 -21.60 -0.82
CA LEU A 247 -23.57 -21.34 -1.23
C LEU A 247 -23.49 -20.68 -2.61
N TRP A 248 -24.35 -21.08 -3.57
CA TRP A 248 -24.47 -20.38 -4.86
C TRP A 248 -24.83 -18.92 -4.68
N GLU A 249 -25.90 -18.61 -3.95
CA GLU A 249 -26.36 -17.23 -3.69
C GLU A 249 -25.26 -16.43 -2.98
N PHE A 250 -24.55 -17.03 -2.01
CA PHE A 250 -23.43 -16.37 -1.35
C PHE A 250 -22.30 -16.04 -2.32
N MET A 251 -21.89 -17.01 -3.17
CA MET A 251 -20.85 -16.82 -4.18
C MET A 251 -21.23 -15.75 -5.21
N GLU A 252 -22.49 -15.69 -5.64
CA GLU A 252 -23.00 -14.66 -6.55
C GLU A 252 -22.98 -13.24 -5.94
N ASN A 253 -23.06 -13.13 -4.62
CA ASN A 253 -23.00 -11.85 -3.92
C ASN A 253 -21.56 -11.39 -3.62
N VAL A 254 -20.55 -12.26 -3.75
CA VAL A 254 -19.15 -11.95 -3.42
C VAL A 254 -18.20 -11.98 -4.62
N TYR A 255 -18.64 -12.55 -5.75
CA TYR A 255 -17.85 -12.63 -6.98
C TYR A 255 -18.41 -11.78 -8.13
N PRO A 256 -17.53 -11.18 -8.95
CA PRO A 256 -16.07 -11.07 -8.78
C PRO A 256 -15.68 -10.19 -7.57
N GLY A 257 -14.50 -10.41 -6.98
CA GLY A 257 -13.99 -9.53 -5.92
C GLY A 257 -12.99 -10.12 -4.94
N GLY A 258 -12.81 -9.40 -3.82
CA GLY A 258 -11.79 -9.60 -2.79
C GLY A 258 -12.03 -10.73 -1.78
N ILE A 259 -12.98 -11.64 -2.01
CA ILE A 259 -13.26 -12.77 -1.12
C ILE A 259 -12.85 -14.07 -1.81
N GLY A 260 -12.27 -15.03 -1.09
CA GLY A 260 -12.08 -16.39 -1.56
C GLY A 260 -12.85 -17.38 -0.71
N CYS A 261 -13.54 -18.31 -1.35
CA CYS A 261 -14.39 -19.30 -0.70
C CYS A 261 -13.70 -20.66 -0.68
N ILE A 262 -13.50 -21.21 0.52
CA ILE A 262 -13.09 -22.61 0.70
C ILE A 262 -14.34 -23.47 0.63
N ILE A 263 -14.38 -24.37 -0.34
CA ILE A 263 -15.48 -25.30 -0.57
C ILE A 263 -14.96 -26.74 -0.61
N GLN A 264 -15.87 -27.72 -0.61
CA GLN A 264 -15.51 -29.13 -0.70
C GLN A 264 -14.82 -29.43 -2.04
N LYS A 265 -13.67 -30.08 -1.94
CA LYS A 265 -12.91 -30.55 -3.11
C LYS A 265 -13.56 -31.81 -3.66
N GLY A 266 -13.59 -31.95 -4.98
CA GLY A 266 -14.10 -33.15 -5.62
C GLY A 266 -13.78 -33.23 -7.10
N GLU A 267 -14.18 -34.34 -7.71
CA GLU A 267 -13.91 -34.68 -9.12
C GLU A 267 -14.43 -33.64 -10.13
N TRP A 268 -15.39 -32.80 -9.72
CA TRP A 268 -15.87 -31.67 -10.50
C TRP A 268 -14.75 -30.67 -10.88
N LEU A 269 -13.65 -30.59 -10.10
CA LEU A 269 -12.46 -29.79 -10.46
C LEU A 269 -11.83 -30.24 -11.79
N LYS A 270 -11.93 -31.53 -12.14
CA LYS A 270 -11.43 -32.02 -13.44
C LYS A 270 -12.25 -31.43 -14.59
N LYS A 271 -13.57 -31.30 -14.41
CA LYS A 271 -14.48 -30.64 -15.38
C LYS A 271 -14.23 -29.13 -15.48
N LEU A 272 -13.82 -28.50 -14.37
CA LEU A 272 -13.39 -27.10 -14.34
C LEU A 272 -12.08 -26.85 -15.10
N GLY A 273 -11.34 -27.91 -15.47
CA GLY A 273 -10.07 -27.79 -16.19
C GLY A 273 -8.82 -27.77 -15.30
N VAL A 274 -8.93 -28.15 -14.02
CA VAL A 274 -7.76 -28.32 -13.15
C VAL A 274 -6.86 -29.47 -13.61
N GLY A 275 -7.43 -30.50 -14.24
CA GLY A 275 -6.69 -31.58 -14.89
C GLY A 275 -5.67 -32.27 -13.97
N ALA A 276 -4.44 -32.42 -14.45
CA ALA A 276 -3.38 -33.12 -13.73
C ALA A 276 -2.98 -32.45 -12.40
N GLY A 277 -3.21 -31.15 -12.24
CA GLY A 277 -2.89 -30.39 -11.02
C GLY A 277 -3.81 -30.69 -9.83
N TYR A 278 -4.82 -31.54 -9.99
CA TYR A 278 -5.83 -31.84 -8.96
C TYR A 278 -5.22 -32.18 -7.58
N SER A 279 -4.16 -32.99 -7.54
CA SER A 279 -3.50 -33.40 -6.30
C SER A 279 -2.57 -32.32 -5.70
N ARG A 280 -2.28 -31.25 -6.43
CA ARG A 280 -1.34 -30.19 -6.05
C ARG A 280 -1.99 -28.88 -5.59
N VAL A 281 -3.33 -28.79 -5.69
CA VAL A 281 -4.12 -27.62 -5.25
C VAL A 281 -5.08 -28.00 -4.12
N GLY A 282 -5.33 -27.06 -3.21
CA GLY A 282 -6.17 -27.28 -2.04
C GLY A 282 -5.62 -28.34 -1.08
N THR A 283 -6.43 -28.72 -0.11
CA THR A 283 -6.16 -29.85 0.78
C THR A 283 -6.65 -31.15 0.13
N GLN A 284 -6.71 -32.23 0.91
CA GLN A 284 -7.37 -33.47 0.50
C GLN A 284 -8.88 -33.27 0.32
N ASP A 285 -9.52 -32.49 1.19
CA ASP A 285 -10.99 -32.40 1.29
C ASP A 285 -11.57 -31.05 0.86
N SER A 286 -10.73 -30.02 0.71
CA SER A 286 -11.19 -28.66 0.46
C SER A 286 -10.31 -27.88 -0.51
N ILE A 287 -10.89 -26.91 -1.20
CA ILE A 287 -10.22 -26.03 -2.15
C ILE A 287 -10.72 -24.60 -1.98
N MET A 288 -9.81 -23.63 -1.96
CA MET A 288 -10.16 -22.21 -2.04
C MET A 288 -10.26 -21.80 -3.51
N ILE A 289 -11.39 -21.21 -3.88
CA ILE A 289 -11.66 -20.65 -5.19
C ILE A 289 -11.86 -19.15 -5.06
N ARG A 290 -11.48 -18.39 -6.08
CA ARG A 290 -11.81 -16.97 -6.21
C ARG A 290 -12.04 -16.59 -7.68
N VAL A 291 -12.99 -15.69 -7.91
CA VAL A 291 -13.12 -14.94 -9.16
C VAL A 291 -12.58 -13.53 -8.90
N PRO A 292 -11.38 -13.17 -9.39
CA PRO A 292 -10.79 -11.85 -9.16
C PRO A 292 -11.52 -10.77 -9.95
N ASP A 293 -11.63 -9.56 -9.39
CA ASP A 293 -12.20 -8.39 -10.10
C ASP A 293 -11.12 -7.61 -10.86
N LEU A 294 -10.33 -8.33 -11.67
CA LEU A 294 -9.30 -7.73 -12.53
C LEU A 294 -9.39 -8.27 -13.95
N THR A 295 -9.78 -7.39 -14.88
CA THR A 295 -10.03 -7.75 -16.28
C THR A 295 -8.85 -8.49 -16.92
N VAL A 296 -7.61 -8.01 -16.72
CA VAL A 296 -6.44 -8.64 -17.34
C VAL A 296 -6.19 -10.05 -16.82
N LEU A 297 -6.39 -10.29 -15.51
CA LEU A 297 -6.21 -11.61 -14.92
C LEU A 297 -7.31 -12.57 -15.34
N VAL A 298 -8.56 -12.10 -15.39
CA VAL A 298 -9.71 -12.88 -15.89
C VAL A 298 -9.46 -13.36 -17.33
N HIS A 299 -9.01 -12.47 -18.21
CA HIS A 299 -8.68 -12.83 -19.60
C HIS A 299 -7.50 -13.81 -19.68
N LEU A 300 -6.50 -13.66 -18.80
CA LEU A 300 -5.40 -14.62 -18.71
C LEU A 300 -5.91 -16.01 -18.33
N ILE A 301 -6.78 -16.10 -17.33
CA ILE A 301 -7.42 -17.35 -16.88
C ILE A 301 -8.26 -17.96 -18.01
N ASP A 302 -8.99 -17.17 -18.79
CA ASP A 302 -9.75 -17.68 -19.94
C ASP A 302 -8.86 -18.33 -21.00
N MET A 303 -7.65 -17.80 -21.24
CA MET A 303 -6.71 -18.39 -22.20
C MET A 303 -5.98 -19.62 -21.66
N THR A 304 -5.76 -19.72 -20.35
CA THR A 304 -4.97 -20.80 -19.74
C THR A 304 -5.81 -21.91 -19.11
N GLY A 305 -7.07 -21.63 -18.77
CA GLY A 305 -7.85 -22.36 -17.78
C GLY A 305 -7.49 -21.92 -16.34
N PRO A 306 -8.06 -22.59 -15.31
CA PRO A 306 -7.84 -22.24 -13.91
C PRO A 306 -6.37 -22.14 -13.54
N LEU A 307 -6.03 -21.09 -12.80
CA LEU A 307 -4.66 -20.84 -12.37
C LEU A 307 -4.50 -21.18 -10.90
N ALA A 308 -3.46 -21.94 -10.59
CA ALA A 308 -3.01 -22.19 -9.23
C ALA A 308 -2.24 -20.94 -8.76
N ILE A 309 -2.73 -20.29 -7.70
CA ILE A 309 -2.31 -18.92 -7.34
C ILE A 309 -1.91 -18.80 -5.87
N THR A 310 -0.91 -17.96 -5.61
CA THR A 310 -0.50 -17.51 -4.28
C THR A 310 0.17 -16.14 -4.38
N SER A 311 0.24 -15.35 -3.32
CA SER A 311 0.87 -14.01 -3.34
C SER A 311 2.32 -14.03 -3.87
N ALA A 312 2.76 -12.96 -4.52
CA ALA A 312 4.09 -12.84 -5.14
C ALA A 312 5.14 -12.26 -4.20
N ASN A 313 5.33 -12.91 -3.06
CA ASN A 313 6.31 -12.58 -2.03
C ASN A 313 7.04 -13.85 -1.55
N PRO A 314 8.30 -13.74 -1.09
CA PRO A 314 8.90 -14.77 -0.27
C PRO A 314 8.01 -15.10 0.95
N SER A 315 7.98 -16.36 1.37
CA SER A 315 7.09 -16.79 2.46
C SER A 315 7.41 -16.06 3.77
N GLY A 316 6.42 -15.34 4.31
CA GLY A 316 6.55 -14.59 5.57
C GLY A 316 6.92 -13.11 5.39
N GLU A 317 7.21 -12.67 4.16
CA GLU A 317 7.48 -11.26 3.86
C GLU A 317 6.22 -10.48 3.49
N VAL A 318 6.35 -9.15 3.40
CA VAL A 318 5.28 -8.23 2.96
C VAL A 318 4.85 -8.58 1.52
N ASP A 319 3.54 -8.53 1.26
CA ASP A 319 2.98 -8.77 -0.07
C ASP A 319 3.49 -7.74 -1.10
N SER A 320 3.56 -8.16 -2.36
CA SER A 320 3.98 -7.29 -3.47
C SER A 320 2.75 -6.59 -4.06
N THR A 321 2.74 -5.25 -4.09
CA THR A 321 1.65 -4.46 -4.68
C THR A 321 2.00 -3.91 -6.06
N HIS A 322 3.28 -3.92 -6.45
CA HIS A 322 3.76 -3.46 -7.75
C HIS A 322 4.60 -4.53 -8.46
N HIS A 323 4.56 -4.58 -9.79
CA HIS A 323 5.36 -5.54 -10.58
C HIS A 323 6.86 -5.42 -10.32
N ASP A 324 7.38 -4.21 -10.09
CA ASP A 324 8.80 -4.00 -9.74
C ASP A 324 9.20 -4.69 -8.42
N MET A 325 8.27 -4.81 -7.46
CA MET A 325 8.52 -5.56 -6.22
C MET A 325 8.66 -7.06 -6.53
N VAL A 326 7.85 -7.58 -7.45
CA VAL A 326 7.94 -8.98 -7.89
C VAL A 326 9.24 -9.23 -8.63
N ILE A 327 9.60 -8.35 -9.57
CA ILE A 327 10.83 -8.46 -10.37
C ILE A 327 12.07 -8.42 -9.48
N SER A 328 12.13 -7.46 -8.55
CA SER A 328 13.28 -7.29 -7.65
C SER A 328 13.45 -8.47 -6.68
N ARG A 329 12.35 -9.00 -6.12
CA ARG A 329 12.41 -10.06 -5.09
C ARG A 329 12.47 -11.47 -5.68
N LEU A 330 11.71 -11.73 -6.74
CA LEU A 330 11.47 -13.07 -7.28
C LEU A 330 11.85 -13.22 -8.76
N GLY A 331 12.12 -12.14 -9.49
CA GLY A 331 12.28 -12.18 -10.95
C GLY A 331 13.35 -13.15 -11.46
N HIS A 332 14.41 -13.41 -10.69
CA HIS A 332 15.45 -14.39 -11.04
C HIS A 332 14.99 -15.87 -10.95
N LYS A 333 13.82 -16.13 -10.38
CA LYS A 333 13.22 -17.47 -10.27
C LYS A 333 11.96 -17.65 -11.15
N LEU A 334 11.56 -16.61 -11.88
CA LEU A 334 10.35 -16.57 -12.69
C LEU A 334 10.70 -16.51 -14.17
N GLU A 335 9.81 -17.04 -15.01
CA GLU A 335 9.96 -16.91 -16.47
C GLU A 335 9.42 -15.59 -17.00
N GLY A 336 8.42 -15.02 -16.31
CA GLY A 336 7.89 -13.72 -16.67
C GLY A 336 7.05 -13.06 -15.58
N VAL A 337 6.86 -11.75 -15.72
CA VAL A 337 5.99 -10.92 -14.87
C VAL A 337 5.15 -10.04 -15.76
N LEU A 338 3.82 -10.15 -15.66
CA LEU A 338 2.90 -9.26 -16.35
C LEU A 338 2.87 -7.90 -15.64
N CYS A 339 3.36 -6.84 -16.29
CA CYS A 339 3.48 -5.52 -15.69
C CYS A 339 2.19 -4.72 -15.85
N ASP A 340 1.54 -4.38 -14.73
CA ASP A 340 0.26 -3.65 -14.69
C ASP A 340 0.22 -2.49 -13.68
N GLY A 341 1.38 -2.01 -13.24
CA GLY A 341 1.45 -0.95 -12.22
C GLY A 341 1.15 -1.44 -10.80
N GLU A 342 0.54 -0.57 -10.00
CA GLU A 342 0.11 -0.83 -8.62
C GLU A 342 -1.16 -1.70 -8.60
N SER A 343 -1.35 -2.45 -7.52
CA SER A 343 -2.58 -3.20 -7.28
C SER A 343 -3.65 -2.29 -6.66
N ASP A 344 -4.92 -2.66 -6.83
CA ASP A 344 -6.05 -1.88 -6.31
C ASP A 344 -6.11 -1.87 -4.77
N GLU A 345 -5.66 -2.96 -4.15
CA GLU A 345 -5.58 -3.09 -2.69
C GLU A 345 -4.13 -3.29 -2.24
N VAL A 346 -3.87 -3.06 -0.95
CA VAL A 346 -2.55 -3.31 -0.34
C VAL A 346 -2.52 -4.59 0.50
N VAL A 347 -3.68 -5.22 0.71
CA VAL A 347 -3.86 -6.42 1.50
C VAL A 347 -4.48 -7.52 0.65
N ALA A 348 -4.05 -8.76 0.86
CA ALA A 348 -4.62 -9.92 0.20
C ALA A 348 -6.13 -10.12 0.48
N SER A 349 -6.77 -10.97 -0.32
CA SER A 349 -8.21 -11.26 -0.20
C SER A 349 -8.62 -11.86 1.15
N THR A 350 -9.86 -11.60 1.55
CA THR A 350 -10.48 -12.26 2.70
C THR A 350 -10.77 -13.72 2.37
N VAL A 351 -10.50 -14.65 3.28
CA VAL A 351 -10.69 -16.09 3.07
C VAL A 351 -11.77 -16.62 3.99
N VAL A 352 -12.80 -17.21 3.40
CA VAL A 352 -13.99 -17.69 4.10
C VAL A 352 -14.09 -19.19 3.91
N ASN A 353 -14.19 -19.92 5.00
CA ASN A 353 -14.54 -21.33 5.00
C ASN A 353 -16.05 -21.51 4.90
N CYS A 354 -16.47 -22.07 3.76
CA CYS A 354 -17.87 -22.31 3.41
C CYS A 354 -18.22 -23.81 3.43
N THR A 355 -17.34 -24.70 3.89
CA THR A 355 -17.60 -26.16 3.86
C THR A 355 -18.77 -26.60 4.74
N LYS A 356 -19.18 -25.75 5.70
CA LYS A 356 -20.27 -25.98 6.66
C LYS A 356 -21.40 -24.95 6.52
N ILE A 357 -21.49 -24.28 5.38
CA ILE A 357 -22.49 -23.21 5.17
C ILE A 357 -23.93 -23.69 5.38
N ASP A 358 -24.22 -24.95 5.04
CA ASP A 358 -25.53 -25.58 5.22
C ASP A 358 -25.83 -25.95 6.69
N GLU A 359 -24.81 -26.04 7.54
CA GLU A 359 -24.96 -26.17 9.00
C GLU A 359 -25.31 -24.80 9.65
N GLY A 360 -25.47 -23.75 8.83
CA GLY A 360 -25.94 -22.44 9.25
C GLY A 360 -24.84 -21.43 9.57
N GLY A 361 -23.58 -21.72 9.23
CA GLY A 361 -22.45 -20.84 9.53
C GLY A 361 -21.29 -20.89 8.54
N ILE A 362 -20.57 -19.78 8.45
CA ILE A 362 -19.28 -19.65 7.76
C ILE A 362 -18.19 -19.30 8.78
N THR A 363 -16.93 -19.57 8.46
CA THR A 363 -15.80 -19.20 9.33
C THR A 363 -14.78 -18.38 8.56
N ILE A 364 -14.37 -17.24 9.10
CA ILE A 364 -13.34 -16.41 8.48
C ILE A 364 -11.98 -16.98 8.87
N VAL A 365 -11.25 -17.50 7.89
CA VAL A 365 -9.92 -18.09 8.09
C VAL A 365 -8.84 -17.01 8.06
N ARG A 366 -9.04 -15.98 7.25
CA ARG A 366 -8.18 -14.81 7.16
C ARG A 366 -9.03 -13.59 6.82
N GLU A 367 -8.93 -12.56 7.62
CA GLU A 367 -9.43 -11.23 7.27
C GLU A 367 -8.44 -10.54 6.32
N GLY A 368 -8.94 -10.02 5.21
CA GLY A 368 -8.16 -9.37 4.15
C GLY A 368 -8.74 -8.01 3.79
N CYS A 369 -8.68 -7.62 2.52
CA CYS A 369 -9.23 -6.35 2.02
C CYS A 369 -10.74 -6.16 2.31
N ILE A 370 -11.51 -7.25 2.47
CA ILE A 370 -12.93 -7.18 2.85
C ILE A 370 -13.09 -7.48 4.34
N PRO A 371 -13.53 -6.50 5.16
CA PRO A 371 -13.66 -6.70 6.60
C PRO A 371 -14.62 -7.82 6.97
N ALA A 372 -14.32 -8.52 8.06
CA ALA A 372 -15.09 -9.66 8.55
C ALA A 372 -16.58 -9.35 8.73
N GLY A 373 -16.88 -8.17 9.29
CA GLY A 373 -18.27 -7.72 9.49
C GLY A 373 -19.05 -7.58 8.18
N LYS A 374 -18.41 -7.14 7.09
CA LYS A 374 -19.05 -7.02 5.78
C LYS A 374 -19.37 -8.39 5.18
N VAL A 375 -18.45 -9.35 5.34
CA VAL A 375 -18.68 -10.75 4.92
C VAL A 375 -19.88 -11.34 5.67
N MET A 376 -19.93 -11.19 7.00
CA MET A 376 -21.03 -11.70 7.82
C MET A 376 -22.36 -11.03 7.46
N GLN A 377 -22.36 -9.73 7.18
CA GLN A 377 -23.56 -9.02 6.74
C GLN A 377 -24.10 -9.58 5.41
N ILE A 378 -23.21 -9.88 4.45
CA ILE A 378 -23.59 -10.51 3.17
C ILE A 378 -24.18 -11.90 3.43
N PHE A 379 -23.53 -12.71 4.26
CA PHE A 379 -23.99 -14.06 4.60
C PHE A 379 -25.37 -14.05 5.26
N GLU A 380 -25.57 -13.23 6.30
CA GLU A 380 -26.87 -13.13 6.98
C GLU A 380 -27.97 -12.62 6.06
N ARG A 381 -27.67 -11.66 5.18
CA ARG A 381 -28.63 -11.19 4.18
C ARG A 381 -29.06 -12.30 3.22
N VAL A 382 -28.11 -13.12 2.77
CA VAL A 382 -28.35 -14.23 1.84
C VAL A 382 -29.10 -15.37 2.52
N LYS A 383 -28.76 -15.69 3.77
CA LYS A 383 -29.41 -16.71 4.59
C LYS A 383 -30.88 -16.41 4.92
N ASN A 384 -31.24 -15.13 5.00
CA ASN A 384 -32.59 -14.67 5.34
C ASN A 384 -33.49 -14.41 4.12
N ARG A 385 -32.99 -14.64 2.89
CA ARG A 385 -33.81 -14.67 1.68
C ARG A 385 -34.41 -16.05 1.49
#